data_AF-A0A9P4NNB2-F1
#
_entry.id   AF-A0A9P4NNB2-F1
#
_cell.length_a   1.000
_cell.length_b   1.000
_cell.length_c   1.000
_cell.angle_alpha   90.00
_cell.angle_beta   90.00
_cell.angle_gamma   90.00
#
_symmetry.space_group_name_H-M   'P 1'
#
loop_
_entity.id
_entity.type
_entity.pdbx_description
1 polymer ?
#
loop_
_entity_poly.entity_id
_entity_poly.type
_entity_poly.pdbx_seq_one_letter_code
_entity_poly.pdbx_strand_id
1 'polypeptide(L)'
;MDLLPIDLPLPSQISLTPRPEIPFSIYLKQAATSKHKQALFQPYTRLPVELQLKILESCDAPTTFRLMQTSSGIRKTATKLFWSHEDPWYYILSTDIDVTEERAPDSVSWDSQFVKHIEQVEIGFKIESAPPTHAFPRNTLGGSVLTPWADNADQFRAVFQRGFPSAKRVIISLRDARWMHPPTQIPRALCTIARAFTPHYTVFIALPSRPSLMMDFDAESLETNQCPATERKYYQHFLEEAAAMEYLRHELYEKYHFGGPEQIPFACPRNDCDIEFKTAAEWRDHMNTYQYQDHDRLVEIGKDGRLDYTSRLPAEIEDTLIAKELEIDEAMKRSVCEKIQLVELYGEKGSEQRRLYEEQFLDQLKHDPACKSQDDLKGSVLFRRLQWEWDRYDETGVKRGDRSSAG
;
A
#
# COMPACT_ATOMS: atom_id res chain seq x y z
N MET A 1 -27.50 8.03 -7.73
CA MET A 1 -26.14 7.63 -7.33
C MET A 1 -25.78 8.62 -6.25
N ASP A 2 -25.77 8.15 -5.02
CA ASP A 2 -25.62 9.01 -3.85
C ASP A 2 -24.13 9.10 -3.57
N LEU A 3 -23.56 10.29 -3.74
CA LEU A 3 -22.22 10.56 -3.26
C LEU A 3 -22.32 10.64 -1.74
N LEU A 4 -21.62 9.75 -1.02
CA LEU A 4 -21.54 9.88 0.43
C LEU A 4 -20.90 11.24 0.76
N PRO A 5 -21.42 11.98 1.76
CA PRO A 5 -20.77 13.17 2.27
C PRO A 5 -19.30 12.87 2.59
N ILE A 6 -18.40 13.78 2.20
CA ILE A 6 -16.94 13.68 2.38
C ILE A 6 -16.56 13.46 3.87
N ASP A 7 -17.47 13.76 4.80
CA ASP A 7 -17.25 13.73 6.23
C ASP A 7 -17.72 12.45 6.94
N LEU A 8 -18.31 11.48 6.21
CA LEU A 8 -18.55 10.16 6.79
C LEU A 8 -17.26 9.34 6.63
N PRO A 9 -16.54 9.02 7.72
CA PRO A 9 -15.37 8.18 7.62
C PRO A 9 -15.76 6.86 6.93
N LEU A 10 -15.01 6.47 5.90
CA LEU A 10 -15.20 5.18 5.23
C LEU A 10 -15.01 4.04 6.23
N PRO A 11 -15.52 2.83 5.97
CA PRO A 11 -15.18 1.64 6.76
C PRO A 11 -13.66 1.44 6.90
N SER A 12 -12.89 1.84 5.88
CA SER A 12 -11.42 1.90 5.89
C SER A 12 -10.81 3.10 6.65
N GLN A 13 -11.63 4.06 7.10
CA GLN A 13 -11.23 5.30 7.82
C GLN A 13 -11.86 5.45 9.23
N ILE A 14 -12.88 4.66 9.62
CA ILE A 14 -13.61 4.79 10.91
C ILE A 14 -12.78 4.40 12.14
N SER A 15 -11.62 3.75 12.02
CA SER A 15 -10.97 3.12 13.18
C SER A 15 -9.75 3.89 13.72
N LEU A 16 -9.96 4.62 14.83
CA LEU A 16 -8.93 5.24 15.68
C LEU A 16 -8.05 4.23 16.46
N THR A 17 -8.11 2.95 16.10
CA THR A 17 -7.24 1.89 16.64
C THR A 17 -6.87 0.97 15.48
N PRO A 18 -5.68 0.35 15.47
CA PRO A 18 -5.28 -0.60 14.43
C PRO A 18 -6.10 -1.88 14.57
N ARG A 19 -7.38 -1.84 14.20
CA ARG A 19 -8.12 -3.06 13.94
C ARG A 19 -7.68 -3.59 12.58
N PRO A 20 -7.46 -4.91 12.49
CA PRO A 20 -7.13 -5.54 11.24
C PRO A 20 -8.33 -5.40 10.31
N GLU A 21 -8.12 -4.72 9.19
CA GLU A 21 -8.83 -5.06 7.97
C GLU A 21 -8.88 -6.60 7.87
N ILE A 22 -9.91 -7.17 7.25
CA ILE A 22 -9.88 -8.57 6.85
C ILE A 22 -9.37 -8.58 5.41
N PRO A 23 -8.04 -8.53 5.13
CA PRO A 23 -7.52 -8.66 3.78
C PRO A 23 -7.92 -10.00 3.21
N PHE A 24 -8.89 -9.95 2.31
CA PHE A 24 -9.54 -11.10 1.71
C PHE A 24 -8.55 -12.09 1.09
N SER A 25 -7.50 -11.57 0.43
CA SER A 25 -6.48 -12.35 -0.26
C SER A 25 -5.53 -13.11 0.66
N ILE A 26 -5.28 -12.62 1.88
CA ILE A 26 -4.35 -13.24 2.84
C ILE A 26 -4.99 -14.47 3.51
N TYR A 27 -6.31 -14.42 3.66
CA TYR A 27 -7.03 -15.34 4.53
C TYR A 27 -7.70 -16.53 3.82
N LEU A 28 -7.97 -16.40 2.51
CA LEU A 28 -8.54 -17.48 1.71
C LEU A 28 -7.49 -18.48 1.21
N LYS A 29 -6.22 -18.09 1.11
CA LYS A 29 -5.14 -18.96 0.63
C LYS A 29 -4.65 -19.99 1.66
N GLN A 30 -5.12 -19.93 2.91
CA GLN A 30 -4.79 -20.92 3.94
C GLN A 30 -5.64 -22.20 3.82
N ALA A 31 -5.73 -22.76 2.62
CA ALA A 31 -6.25 -24.11 2.43
C ALA A 31 -5.32 -25.09 3.15
N ALA A 32 -5.70 -25.48 4.38
CA ALA A 32 -5.35 -26.65 5.19
C ALA A 32 -4.08 -27.49 4.88
N THR A 33 -2.96 -26.91 4.43
CA THR A 33 -1.71 -27.64 4.15
C THR A 33 -0.76 -27.72 5.33
N SER A 34 -1.15 -27.14 6.46
CA SER A 34 -0.31 -27.07 7.64
C SER A 34 -0.41 -28.35 8.49
N LYS A 35 0.62 -29.20 8.39
CA LYS A 35 0.98 -30.20 9.41
C LYS A 35 1.58 -29.52 10.67
N HIS A 36 1.18 -28.29 11.03
CA HIS A 36 1.61 -27.73 12.30
C HIS A 36 1.01 -28.57 13.42
N LYS A 37 1.89 -29.09 14.30
CA LYS A 37 1.50 -29.67 15.57
C LYS A 37 0.52 -28.69 16.22
N GLN A 38 -0.73 -29.11 16.39
CA GLN A 38 -1.78 -28.30 16.97
C GLN A 38 -1.25 -27.72 18.27
N ALA A 39 -0.84 -26.44 18.25
CA ALA A 39 -0.63 -25.68 19.45
C ALA A 39 -2.03 -25.56 20.04
N LEU A 40 -2.33 -26.46 20.98
CA LEU A 40 -3.66 -26.61 21.51
C LEU A 40 -4.06 -25.25 22.09
N PHE A 41 -5.18 -24.71 21.61
CA PHE A 41 -5.86 -23.54 22.19
C PHE A 41 -6.50 -23.97 23.54
N GLN A 42 -5.66 -24.50 24.44
CA GLN A 42 -6.02 -25.23 25.66
C GLN A 42 -6.86 -24.41 26.61
N PRO A 43 -6.55 -23.12 26.89
CA PRO A 43 -7.28 -22.40 27.93
C PRO A 43 -8.76 -22.22 27.57
N TYR A 44 -9.05 -21.86 26.32
CA TYR A 44 -10.42 -21.64 25.85
C TYR A 44 -11.23 -22.93 25.81
N THR A 45 -10.66 -24.02 25.28
CA THR A 45 -11.35 -25.31 25.13
C THR A 45 -11.66 -25.99 26.47
N ARG A 46 -11.02 -25.55 27.56
CA ARG A 46 -11.29 -26.01 28.94
C ARG A 46 -12.42 -25.26 29.64
N LEU A 47 -12.87 -24.13 29.08
CA LEU A 47 -14.00 -23.38 29.65
C LEU A 47 -15.31 -24.16 29.44
N PRO A 48 -16.30 -24.04 30.35
CA PRO A 48 -17.67 -24.45 30.08
C PRO A 48 -18.17 -23.86 28.75
N VAL A 49 -18.98 -24.62 28.01
CA VAL A 49 -19.46 -24.24 26.67
C VAL A 49 -20.21 -22.91 26.68
N GLU A 50 -20.88 -22.59 27.79
CA GLU A 50 -21.61 -21.34 28.00
C GLU A 50 -20.66 -20.14 28.05
N LEU A 51 -19.50 -20.28 28.71
CA LEU A 51 -18.48 -19.23 28.76
C LEU A 51 -17.77 -19.10 27.41
N GLN A 52 -17.51 -20.22 26.73
CA GLN A 52 -16.97 -20.22 25.37
C GLN A 52 -17.86 -19.41 24.42
N LEU A 53 -19.18 -19.65 24.45
CA LEU A 53 -20.17 -18.94 23.65
C LEU A 53 -20.23 -17.46 24.01
N LYS A 54 -20.32 -17.13 25.30
CA LYS A 54 -20.37 -15.73 25.76
C LYS A 54 -19.14 -14.91 25.35
N ILE A 55 -17.96 -15.53 25.34
CA ILE A 55 -16.73 -14.90 24.82
C ILE A 55 -16.87 -14.63 23.32
N LEU A 56 -17.31 -15.61 22.53
CA LEU A 56 -17.46 -15.43 21.08
C LEU A 56 -18.51 -14.37 20.74
N GLU A 57 -19.64 -14.36 21.46
CA GLU A 57 -20.71 -13.37 21.29
C GLU A 57 -20.26 -11.94 21.62
N SER A 58 -19.22 -11.80 22.47
CA SER A 58 -18.63 -10.50 22.81
C SER A 58 -17.55 -10.03 21.82
N CYS A 59 -17.14 -10.89 20.87
CA CYS A 59 -16.12 -10.56 19.88
C CYS A 59 -16.71 -9.74 18.72
N ASP A 60 -15.90 -8.86 18.13
CA ASP A 60 -16.26 -8.15 16.89
C ASP A 60 -16.07 -9.04 15.65
N ALA A 61 -16.54 -8.56 14.48
CA ALA A 61 -16.44 -9.32 13.23
C ALA A 61 -14.98 -9.69 12.85
N PRO A 62 -13.98 -8.79 12.94
CA PRO A 62 -12.59 -9.17 12.69
C PRO A 62 -12.04 -10.23 13.65
N THR A 63 -12.40 -10.17 14.94
CA THR A 63 -11.95 -11.18 15.92
C THR A 63 -12.64 -12.52 15.68
N THR A 64 -13.95 -12.54 15.45
CA THR A 64 -14.66 -13.79 15.13
C THR A 64 -14.14 -14.43 13.83
N PHE A 65 -13.80 -13.61 12.83
CA PHE A 65 -13.15 -14.07 11.60
C PHE A 65 -11.78 -14.73 11.85
N ARG A 66 -10.94 -14.13 12.70
CA ARG A 66 -9.67 -14.76 13.09
C ARG A 66 -9.92 -16.07 13.84
N LEU A 67 -10.89 -16.10 14.75
CA LEU A 67 -11.22 -17.29 15.55
C LEU A 67 -11.75 -18.46 14.69
N MET A 68 -12.47 -18.20 13.60
CA MET A 68 -12.88 -19.28 12.69
C MET A 68 -11.70 -19.96 11.96
N GLN A 69 -10.55 -19.29 11.87
CA GLN A 69 -9.35 -19.82 11.23
C GLN A 69 -8.46 -20.62 12.19
N THR A 70 -8.43 -20.27 13.49
CA THR A 70 -7.50 -20.85 14.46
C THR A 70 -7.86 -22.26 14.92
N SER A 71 -9.16 -22.60 15.02
CA SER A 71 -9.60 -23.89 15.55
C SER A 71 -10.83 -24.43 14.83
N SER A 72 -10.76 -25.68 14.38
CA SER A 72 -11.91 -26.37 13.77
C SER A 72 -13.09 -26.54 14.73
N GLY A 73 -12.82 -26.70 16.04
CA GLY A 73 -13.86 -26.84 17.06
C GLY A 73 -14.66 -25.55 17.28
N ILE A 74 -14.01 -24.39 17.18
CA ILE A 74 -14.63 -23.07 17.34
C ILE A 74 -15.25 -22.59 16.03
N ARG A 75 -14.68 -23.01 14.89
CA ARG A 75 -15.04 -22.56 13.55
C ARG A 75 -16.55 -22.54 13.30
N LYS A 76 -17.27 -23.63 13.58
CA LYS A 76 -18.72 -23.70 13.31
C LYS A 76 -19.49 -22.58 14.03
N THR A 77 -19.17 -22.34 15.30
CA THR A 77 -19.82 -21.32 16.12
C THR A 77 -19.37 -19.91 15.73
N ALA A 78 -18.06 -19.70 15.57
CA ALA A 78 -17.50 -18.42 15.16
C ALA A 78 -17.99 -18.00 13.76
N THR A 79 -18.11 -18.93 12.81
CA THR A 79 -18.69 -18.67 11.49
C THR A 79 -20.14 -18.20 11.59
N LYS A 80 -20.97 -18.83 12.43
CA LYS A 80 -22.35 -18.39 12.63
C LYS A 80 -22.43 -16.97 13.21
N LEU A 81 -21.59 -16.67 14.20
CA LEU A 81 -21.54 -15.34 14.83
C LEU A 81 -20.96 -14.29 13.88
N PHE A 82 -19.91 -14.63 13.14
CA PHE A 82 -19.30 -13.77 12.14
C PHE A 82 -20.32 -13.30 11.09
N TRP A 83 -21.11 -14.23 10.55
CA TRP A 83 -22.16 -13.91 9.58
C TRP A 83 -23.42 -13.29 10.21
N SER A 84 -23.52 -13.23 11.54
CA SER A 84 -24.60 -12.51 12.23
C SER A 84 -24.31 -11.03 12.41
N HIS A 85 -23.08 -10.57 12.15
CA HIS A 85 -22.80 -9.14 12.08
C HIS A 85 -23.44 -8.56 10.82
N GLU A 86 -24.22 -7.50 10.98
CA GLU A 86 -24.94 -6.86 9.87
C GLU A 86 -24.01 -6.05 8.95
N ASP A 87 -22.81 -5.67 9.43
CA ASP A 87 -21.95 -4.69 8.76
C ASP A 87 -20.47 -5.07 8.45
N PRO A 88 -20.10 -6.34 8.20
CA PRO A 88 -18.73 -6.64 7.82
C PRO A 88 -18.46 -6.18 6.37
N TRP A 89 -17.57 -5.20 6.23
CA TRP A 89 -17.00 -4.80 4.94
C TRP A 89 -15.78 -5.64 4.60
N TYR A 90 -15.75 -6.12 3.36
CA TYR A 90 -14.60 -6.88 2.83
C TYR A 90 -13.79 -6.03 1.88
N TYR A 91 -12.49 -6.00 2.10
CA TYR A 91 -11.59 -5.22 1.27
C TYR A 91 -10.89 -6.09 0.23
N ILE A 92 -10.93 -5.64 -1.03
CA ILE A 92 -10.20 -6.24 -2.15
C ILE A 92 -9.50 -5.17 -2.97
N LEU A 93 -8.35 -5.49 -3.55
CA LEU A 93 -7.74 -4.61 -4.54
C LEU A 93 -8.36 -4.86 -5.91
N SER A 94 -8.46 -3.83 -6.74
CA SER A 94 -8.92 -4.00 -8.13
C SER A 94 -8.06 -5.04 -8.85
N THR A 95 -6.74 -5.07 -8.60
CA THR A 95 -5.81 -6.07 -9.16
C THR A 95 -6.10 -7.52 -8.75
N ASP A 96 -6.90 -7.75 -7.69
CA ASP A 96 -7.33 -9.08 -7.28
C ASP A 96 -8.53 -9.58 -8.11
N ILE A 97 -9.20 -8.68 -8.85
CA ILE A 97 -10.32 -9.00 -9.75
C ILE A 97 -9.73 -9.22 -11.14
N ASP A 98 -9.43 -10.47 -11.49
CA ASP A 98 -8.81 -10.76 -12.77
C ASP A 98 -9.82 -10.64 -13.93
N VAL A 99 -9.71 -9.57 -14.72
CA VAL A 99 -10.59 -9.31 -15.87
C VAL A 99 -10.12 -10.07 -17.12
N THR A 100 -8.92 -10.66 -17.10
CA THR A 100 -8.40 -11.38 -18.27
C THR A 100 -9.13 -12.73 -18.40
N GLU A 101 -9.93 -12.88 -19.45
CA GLU A 101 -10.74 -14.08 -19.74
C GLU A 101 -9.92 -15.37 -19.87
N GLU A 102 -8.59 -15.25 -19.99
CA GLU A 102 -7.67 -16.37 -20.17
C GLU A 102 -7.47 -17.19 -18.89
N ARG A 103 -7.81 -16.65 -17.73
CA ARG A 103 -7.73 -17.40 -16.47
C ARG A 103 -9.02 -18.17 -16.23
N ALA A 104 -8.89 -19.50 -16.14
CA ALA A 104 -9.99 -20.38 -15.79
C ALA A 104 -10.74 -19.85 -14.55
N PRO A 105 -12.08 -19.97 -14.49
CA PRO A 105 -12.91 -19.52 -13.36
C PRO A 105 -12.42 -19.99 -11.99
N ASP A 106 -11.65 -21.07 -11.97
CA ASP A 106 -11.12 -21.75 -10.79
C ASP A 106 -9.79 -21.15 -10.30
N SER A 107 -9.19 -20.21 -11.06
CA SER A 107 -7.86 -19.65 -10.77
C SER A 107 -7.87 -18.57 -9.69
N VAL A 108 -9.02 -17.91 -9.48
CA VAL A 108 -9.19 -17.02 -8.34
C VAL A 108 -9.43 -17.92 -7.13
N SER A 109 -8.37 -18.11 -6.33
CA SER A 109 -8.29 -19.09 -5.23
C SER A 109 -9.19 -18.77 -4.02
N TRP A 110 -10.33 -18.14 -4.24
CA TRP A 110 -11.27 -17.77 -3.18
C TRP A 110 -12.15 -18.96 -2.82
N ASP A 111 -12.44 -19.13 -1.53
CA ASP A 111 -13.37 -20.15 -1.09
C ASP A 111 -14.78 -19.77 -1.59
N SER A 112 -15.26 -20.50 -2.61
CA SER A 112 -16.55 -20.27 -3.24
C SER A 112 -17.74 -20.33 -2.26
N GLN A 113 -17.62 -21.02 -1.12
CA GLN A 113 -18.66 -21.03 -0.10
C GLN A 113 -18.63 -19.75 0.72
N PHE A 114 -17.44 -19.25 1.03
CA PHE A 114 -17.25 -18.00 1.78
C PHE A 114 -17.77 -16.79 0.99
N VAL A 115 -17.41 -16.67 -0.29
CA VAL A 115 -17.75 -15.49 -1.10
C VAL A 115 -19.25 -15.32 -1.36
N LYS A 116 -20.02 -16.43 -1.30
CA LYS A 116 -21.48 -16.42 -1.44
C LYS A 116 -22.21 -15.76 -0.27
N HIS A 117 -21.52 -15.51 0.83
CA HIS A 117 -22.09 -14.85 2.01
C HIS A 117 -21.65 -13.38 2.12
N ILE A 118 -20.80 -12.90 1.22
CA ILE A 118 -20.31 -11.53 1.25
C ILE A 118 -21.34 -10.60 0.60
N GLU A 119 -21.93 -9.72 1.40
CA GLU A 119 -22.92 -8.75 0.94
C GLU A 119 -22.32 -7.34 0.74
N GLN A 120 -21.17 -7.03 1.34
CA GLN A 120 -20.58 -5.70 1.33
C GLN A 120 -19.09 -5.74 0.95
N VAL A 121 -18.70 -5.06 -0.13
CA VAL A 121 -17.32 -5.10 -0.66
C VAL A 121 -16.78 -3.70 -0.91
N GLU A 122 -15.59 -3.41 -0.41
CA GLU A 122 -14.79 -2.26 -0.79
C GLU A 122 -13.72 -2.69 -1.79
N ILE A 123 -13.73 -2.07 -2.98
CA ILE A 123 -12.78 -2.27 -4.06
C ILE A 123 -11.80 -1.10 -4.06
N GLY A 124 -10.59 -1.37 -3.59
CA GLY A 124 -9.49 -0.42 -3.62
C GLY A 124 -8.79 -0.42 -4.98
N PHE A 125 -8.95 0.66 -5.74
CA PHE A 125 -8.16 0.93 -6.93
C PHE A 125 -6.82 1.54 -6.54
N LYS A 126 -5.75 0.89 -6.98
CA LYS A 126 -4.41 1.49 -6.99
C LYS A 126 -4.26 2.24 -8.29
N ILE A 127 -4.05 3.54 -8.21
CA ILE A 127 -3.58 4.30 -9.35
C ILE A 127 -2.07 4.11 -9.34
N GLU A 128 -1.58 3.08 -10.04
CA GLU A 128 -0.14 2.96 -10.23
C GLU A 128 0.35 4.24 -10.93
N SER A 129 1.10 5.06 -10.23
CA SER A 129 1.87 6.14 -10.84
C SER A 129 2.80 5.49 -11.85
N ALA A 130 2.61 5.79 -13.14
CA ALA A 130 3.76 5.80 -14.03
C ALA A 130 4.82 6.65 -13.32
N PRO A 131 6.06 6.18 -13.16
CA PRO A 131 7.09 6.92 -12.46
C PRO A 131 7.17 8.35 -13.02
N PRO A 132 7.39 9.38 -12.18
CA PRO A 132 7.53 10.75 -12.64
C PRO A 132 8.86 10.91 -13.38
N THR A 133 8.95 10.41 -14.61
CA THR A 133 10.08 10.69 -15.49
C THR A 133 9.74 11.93 -16.30
N HIS A 134 10.42 13.04 -15.98
CA HIS A 134 10.33 14.35 -16.64
C HIS A 134 10.68 14.37 -18.14
N ALA A 135 10.86 13.21 -18.80
CA ALA A 135 11.37 13.10 -20.16
C ALA A 135 10.29 12.93 -21.25
N PHE A 136 9.00 12.95 -20.93
CA PHE A 136 7.95 12.78 -21.93
C PHE A 136 7.15 14.05 -22.25
N PRO A 137 6.92 14.37 -23.54
CA PRO A 137 5.88 15.31 -23.92
C PRO A 137 4.53 14.77 -23.42
N ARG A 138 3.74 15.61 -22.75
CA ARG A 138 2.42 15.32 -22.12
C ARG A 138 1.35 14.63 -22.98
N ASN A 139 1.64 14.23 -24.23
CA ASN A 139 0.63 13.87 -25.23
C ASN A 139 0.65 12.39 -25.68
N THR A 140 1.54 11.54 -25.19
CA THR A 140 1.43 10.08 -25.39
C THR A 140 0.81 9.44 -24.15
N LEU A 141 -0.43 8.98 -24.30
CA LEU A 141 -1.28 8.36 -23.28
C LEU A 141 -0.56 7.23 -22.52
N GLY A 142 0.06 7.56 -21.39
CA GLY A 142 0.29 6.62 -20.31
C GLY A 142 -1.07 6.20 -19.76
N GLY A 143 -1.59 5.06 -20.22
CA GLY A 143 -2.89 4.55 -19.81
C GLY A 143 -2.89 4.31 -18.31
N SER A 144 -3.70 5.07 -17.58
CA SER A 144 -4.00 4.77 -16.18
C SER A 144 -4.55 3.34 -16.12
N VAL A 145 -4.22 2.56 -15.09
CA VAL A 145 -4.88 1.28 -14.84
C VAL A 145 -6.41 1.45 -14.81
N LEU A 146 -6.94 2.64 -14.49
CA LEU A 146 -8.38 2.90 -14.53
C LEU A 146 -9.01 2.98 -15.92
N THR A 147 -8.26 3.40 -16.95
CA THR A 147 -8.81 3.58 -18.31
C THR A 147 -9.27 2.27 -18.94
N PRO A 148 -8.46 1.19 -18.95
CA PRO A 148 -8.91 -0.13 -19.43
C PRO A 148 -10.15 -0.65 -18.69
N TRP A 149 -10.33 -0.29 -17.42
CA TRP A 149 -11.46 -0.78 -16.61
C TRP A 149 -12.71 0.03 -16.86
N ALA A 150 -12.58 1.33 -17.12
CA ALA A 150 -13.69 2.16 -17.56
C ALA A 150 -14.19 1.74 -18.95
N ASP A 151 -13.28 1.41 -19.86
CA ASP A 151 -13.62 0.95 -21.21
C ASP A 151 -14.25 -0.46 -21.18
N ASN A 152 -13.87 -1.28 -20.20
CA ASN A 152 -14.39 -2.64 -19.99
C ASN A 152 -15.28 -2.75 -18.73
N ALA A 153 -16.00 -1.70 -18.38
CA ALA A 153 -16.73 -1.64 -17.10
C ALA A 153 -17.79 -2.75 -16.95
N ASP A 154 -18.45 -3.14 -18.05
CA ASP A 154 -19.39 -4.26 -18.07
C ASP A 154 -18.70 -5.62 -17.83
N GLN A 155 -17.51 -5.81 -18.39
CA GLN A 155 -16.71 -7.02 -18.19
C GLN A 155 -16.22 -7.08 -16.75
N PHE A 156 -15.70 -5.97 -16.22
CA PHE A 156 -15.31 -5.84 -14.82
C PHE A 156 -16.47 -6.21 -13.89
N ARG A 157 -17.67 -5.67 -14.13
CA ARG A 157 -18.88 -6.04 -13.38
C ARG A 157 -19.15 -7.53 -13.47
N ALA A 158 -19.12 -8.12 -14.67
CA ALA A 158 -19.43 -9.53 -14.86
C ALA A 158 -18.47 -10.44 -14.08
N VAL A 159 -17.18 -10.09 -14.04
CA VAL A 159 -16.16 -10.78 -13.24
C VAL A 159 -16.41 -10.58 -11.75
N PHE A 160 -16.66 -9.34 -11.32
CA PHE A 160 -16.97 -9.04 -9.93
C PHE A 160 -18.20 -9.81 -9.44
N GLN A 161 -19.30 -9.80 -10.19
CA GLN A 161 -20.54 -10.50 -9.84
C GLN A 161 -20.35 -12.02 -9.78
N ARG A 162 -19.47 -12.59 -10.62
CA ARG A 162 -19.12 -14.01 -10.55
C ARG A 162 -18.35 -14.33 -9.28
N GLY A 163 -17.42 -13.45 -8.88
CA GLY A 163 -16.62 -13.59 -7.67
C GLY A 163 -17.41 -13.35 -6.38
N PHE A 164 -18.36 -12.41 -6.40
CA PHE A 164 -19.17 -11.98 -5.25
C PHE A 164 -20.66 -12.00 -5.59
N PRO A 165 -21.27 -13.18 -5.77
CA PRO A 165 -22.65 -13.30 -6.28
C PRO A 165 -23.72 -12.74 -5.34
N SER A 166 -23.41 -12.55 -4.06
CA SER A 166 -24.34 -12.03 -3.04
C SER A 166 -24.03 -10.58 -2.65
N ALA A 167 -23.06 -9.92 -3.28
CA ALA A 167 -22.75 -8.53 -2.99
C ALA A 167 -23.97 -7.65 -3.32
N LYS A 168 -24.33 -6.77 -2.38
CA LYS A 168 -25.40 -5.78 -2.50
C LYS A 168 -24.86 -4.37 -2.35
N ARG A 169 -23.82 -4.17 -1.54
CA ARG A 169 -23.18 -2.87 -1.30
C ARG A 169 -21.75 -2.91 -1.80
N VAL A 170 -21.36 -1.93 -2.62
CA VAL A 170 -20.01 -1.82 -3.16
C VAL A 170 -19.47 -0.42 -2.91
N ILE A 171 -18.30 -0.31 -2.28
CA ILE A 171 -17.52 0.94 -2.25
C ILE A 171 -16.41 0.81 -3.28
N ILE A 172 -16.26 1.81 -4.14
CA ILE A 172 -15.13 1.95 -5.03
C ILE A 172 -14.23 3.02 -4.44
N SER A 173 -13.09 2.63 -3.87
CA SER A 173 -12.15 3.55 -3.24
C SER A 173 -10.87 3.72 -4.06
N LEU A 174 -10.34 4.94 -4.13
CA LEU A 174 -8.97 5.17 -4.59
C LEU A 174 -8.06 5.17 -3.37
N ARG A 175 -7.20 4.16 -3.24
CA ARG A 175 -6.29 4.08 -2.08
C ARG A 175 -4.96 4.79 -2.28
N ASP A 176 -4.65 5.19 -3.50
CA ASP A 176 -3.37 5.83 -3.78
C ASP A 176 -3.50 7.34 -3.80
N ALA A 177 -3.27 7.94 -2.63
CA ALA A 177 -3.28 9.38 -2.42
C ALA A 177 -2.05 10.09 -3.03
N ARG A 178 -1.15 9.38 -3.72
CA ARG A 178 0.08 9.97 -4.26
C ARG A 178 -0.12 10.95 -5.44
N TRP A 179 -1.36 11.24 -5.85
CA TRP A 179 -1.64 12.13 -6.98
C TRP A 179 -1.96 13.57 -6.56
N MET A 180 -1.10 14.49 -7.05
CA MET A 180 -1.15 15.96 -6.88
C MET A 180 -2.49 16.58 -7.28
N HIS A 181 -3.14 16.02 -8.30
CA HIS A 181 -4.52 16.29 -8.69
C HIS A 181 -5.02 15.01 -9.34
N PRO A 182 -6.09 14.34 -8.87
CA PRO A 182 -6.68 13.28 -9.67
C PRO A 182 -7.02 13.92 -11.03
N PRO A 183 -6.45 13.43 -12.16
CA PRO A 183 -6.88 13.86 -13.47
C PRO A 183 -8.40 13.92 -13.48
N THR A 184 -9.00 14.93 -14.11
CA THR A 184 -10.47 15.02 -14.25
C THR A 184 -11.09 13.73 -14.83
N GLN A 185 -10.26 12.91 -15.48
CA GLN A 185 -10.56 11.59 -16.00
C GLN A 185 -10.73 10.50 -14.92
N ILE A 186 -10.09 10.59 -13.75
CA ILE A 186 -10.20 9.57 -12.68
C ILE A 186 -11.60 9.53 -12.08
N PRO A 187 -12.20 10.65 -11.64
CA PRO A 187 -13.60 10.65 -11.21
C PRO A 187 -14.53 10.13 -12.30
N ARG A 188 -14.25 10.44 -13.58
CA ARG A 188 -15.04 9.93 -14.72
C ARG A 188 -14.92 8.42 -14.87
N ALA A 189 -13.72 7.86 -14.83
CA ALA A 189 -13.48 6.42 -14.94
C ALA A 189 -14.18 5.64 -13.81
N LEU A 190 -14.05 6.10 -12.56
CA LEU A 190 -14.75 5.49 -11.42
C LEU A 190 -16.26 5.62 -11.56
N CYS A 191 -16.77 6.77 -12.03
CA CYS A 191 -18.19 6.92 -12.31
C CYS A 191 -18.66 5.96 -13.41
N THR A 192 -17.86 5.71 -14.45
CA THR A 192 -18.19 4.73 -15.50
C THR A 192 -18.26 3.32 -14.91
N ILE A 193 -17.27 2.92 -14.11
CA ILE A 193 -17.26 1.64 -13.41
C ILE A 193 -18.47 1.53 -12.48
N ALA A 194 -18.72 2.52 -11.64
CA ALA A 194 -19.85 2.55 -10.71
C ALA A 194 -21.21 2.48 -11.41
N ARG A 195 -21.35 3.11 -12.59
CA ARG A 195 -22.57 3.05 -13.41
C ARG A 195 -22.79 1.70 -14.08
N ALA A 196 -21.72 0.93 -14.32
CA ALA A 196 -21.88 -0.40 -14.88
C ALA A 196 -22.62 -1.33 -13.91
N PHE A 197 -22.42 -1.17 -12.60
CA PHE A 197 -23.18 -1.93 -11.60
C PHE A 197 -24.70 -1.70 -11.78
N THR A 198 -25.40 -2.81 -11.91
CA THR A 198 -26.86 -2.92 -12.11
C THR A 198 -27.65 -2.35 -10.94
N PRO A 199 -28.97 -2.07 -11.12
CA PRO A 199 -29.81 -1.44 -10.10
C PRO A 199 -29.96 -2.22 -8.78
N HIS A 200 -29.48 -3.47 -8.69
CA HIS A 200 -29.49 -4.25 -7.45
C HIS A 200 -28.27 -4.00 -6.55
N TYR A 201 -27.28 -3.20 -6.99
CA TYR A 201 -26.17 -2.77 -6.15
C TYR A 201 -26.39 -1.35 -5.64
N THR A 202 -26.08 -1.12 -4.37
CA THR A 202 -25.80 0.21 -3.83
C THR A 202 -24.31 0.49 -3.95
N VAL A 203 -23.94 1.35 -4.89
CA VAL A 203 -22.54 1.69 -5.16
C VAL A 203 -22.21 3.07 -4.61
N PHE A 204 -21.12 3.14 -3.86
CA PHE A 204 -20.54 4.36 -3.32
C PHE A 204 -19.16 4.58 -3.94
N ILE A 205 -18.80 5.84 -4.17
CA ILE A 205 -17.45 6.22 -4.60
C ILE A 205 -16.77 6.94 -3.45
N ALA A 206 -15.62 6.42 -3.07
CA ALA A 206 -14.76 6.91 -2.03
C ALA A 206 -13.52 7.55 -2.67
N LEU A 207 -13.45 8.87 -2.66
CA LEU A 207 -12.28 9.60 -3.12
C LEU A 207 -11.43 9.96 -1.90
N PRO A 208 -10.10 9.81 -1.95
CA PRO A 208 -9.23 10.33 -0.93
C PRO A 208 -9.43 11.84 -0.88
N SER A 209 -9.56 12.37 0.33
CA SER A 209 -9.46 13.80 0.57
C SER A 209 -8.13 14.29 -0.01
N ARG A 210 -8.17 15.41 -0.75
CA ARG A 210 -7.01 15.94 -1.48
C ARG A 210 -5.75 15.95 -0.62
N PRO A 211 -4.65 15.38 -1.10
CA PRO A 211 -3.31 15.77 -0.69
C PRO A 211 -2.78 16.83 -1.68
N SER A 212 -2.27 17.95 -1.17
CA SER A 212 -1.52 18.96 -1.97
C SER A 212 -0.13 18.42 -2.44
N LEU A 213 0.90 19.24 -2.60
CA LEU A 213 2.20 19.13 -3.31
C LEU A 213 3.10 17.86 -3.47
N MET A 214 3.98 17.96 -4.50
CA MET A 214 5.33 17.34 -4.66
C MET A 214 6.38 18.38 -5.15
N MET A 215 7.67 18.07 -4.96
CA MET A 215 8.89 18.88 -5.12
C MET A 215 9.65 18.64 -6.47
N ASP A 216 10.48 19.60 -6.90
CA ASP A 216 11.38 19.52 -8.07
C ASP A 216 12.78 18.98 -7.69
N PHE A 217 13.41 18.17 -8.56
CA PHE A 217 14.78 17.65 -8.40
C PHE A 217 15.66 18.00 -9.62
N ASP A 218 16.86 18.53 -9.36
CA ASP A 218 17.90 18.78 -10.37
C ASP A 218 18.87 17.58 -10.50
N ALA A 219 19.16 17.19 -11.74
CA ALA A 219 19.89 15.98 -12.11
C ALA A 219 21.28 16.29 -12.69
N GLU A 220 22.22 16.75 -11.88
CA GLU A 220 23.64 16.87 -12.26
C GLU A 220 24.57 16.44 -11.11
N SER A 221 24.76 15.13 -10.96
CA SER A 221 26.02 14.49 -10.54
C SER A 221 25.72 13.03 -10.23
N LEU A 222 26.54 12.09 -10.73
CA LEU A 222 26.89 10.82 -10.05
C LEU A 222 27.71 9.93 -11.00
N GLU A 223 28.95 9.67 -10.60
CA GLU A 223 29.83 8.64 -11.16
C GLU A 223 30.09 7.54 -10.11
N THR A 224 30.13 6.29 -10.61
CA THR A 224 30.75 5.05 -10.09
C THR A 224 30.13 4.21 -8.95
N ASN A 225 29.82 2.96 -9.36
CA ASN A 225 30.18 1.62 -8.85
C ASN A 225 29.61 0.98 -7.56
N GLN A 226 29.11 -0.25 -7.84
CA GLN A 226 28.90 -1.46 -7.03
C GLN A 226 27.53 -1.65 -6.36
N CYS A 227 26.99 -2.84 -6.61
CA CYS A 227 25.61 -3.28 -6.41
C CYS A 227 25.55 -4.49 -5.47
N PRO A 228 24.43 -4.67 -4.73
CA PRO A 228 23.88 -6.01 -4.59
C PRO A 228 22.34 -6.10 -4.70
N ALA A 229 21.89 -7.27 -5.14
CA ALA A 229 20.50 -7.66 -5.32
C ALA A 229 19.72 -7.72 -4.00
N THR A 230 18.99 -6.66 -3.67
CA THR A 230 17.85 -6.69 -2.75
C THR A 230 17.00 -5.42 -2.94
N GLU A 231 16.11 -5.34 -3.93
CA GLU A 231 15.65 -4.00 -4.37
C GLU A 231 14.29 -3.56 -3.83
N ARG A 232 13.32 -4.47 -3.64
CA ARG A 232 11.99 -4.07 -3.14
C ARG A 232 11.96 -3.84 -1.63
N LYS A 233 12.73 -4.64 -0.88
CA LYS A 233 12.87 -4.43 0.55
C LYS A 233 13.48 -3.06 0.83
N TYR A 234 14.40 -2.60 0.00
CA TYR A 234 15.15 -1.37 0.25
C TYR A 234 14.30 -0.14 -0.02
N TYR A 235 13.61 -0.06 -1.18
CA TYR A 235 12.70 1.07 -1.42
C TYR A 235 11.56 1.15 -0.40
N GLN A 236 10.96 0.00 -0.05
CA GLN A 236 9.94 -0.07 0.98
C GLN A 236 10.52 0.32 2.36
N HIS A 237 11.72 -0.15 2.69
CA HIS A 237 12.44 0.22 3.90
C HIS A 237 12.74 1.71 3.97
N PHE A 238 13.13 2.35 2.87
CA PHE A 238 13.35 3.81 2.86
C PHE A 238 12.07 4.59 3.07
N LEU A 239 10.96 4.17 2.44
CA LEU A 239 9.66 4.80 2.71
C LEU A 239 9.22 4.59 4.17
N GLU A 240 9.49 3.41 4.73
CA GLU A 240 9.22 3.10 6.13
C GLU A 240 10.12 3.90 7.08
N GLU A 241 11.40 4.08 6.75
CA GLU A 241 12.35 4.90 7.52
C GLU A 241 12.02 6.38 7.44
N ALA A 242 11.68 6.90 6.26
CA ALA A 242 11.26 8.29 6.08
C ALA A 242 9.98 8.58 6.88
N ALA A 243 8.96 7.71 6.76
CA ALA A 243 7.76 7.82 7.59
C ALA A 243 8.08 7.70 9.08
N ALA A 244 8.98 6.78 9.47
CA ALA A 244 9.40 6.62 10.86
C ALA A 244 10.11 7.88 11.41
N MET A 245 10.85 8.63 10.57
CA MET A 245 11.45 9.89 10.98
C MET A 245 10.41 10.94 11.34
N GLU A 246 9.31 11.01 10.60
CA GLU A 246 8.19 11.90 10.92
C GLU A 246 7.60 11.55 12.30
N TYR A 247 7.26 10.27 12.52
CA TYR A 247 6.77 9.79 13.81
C TYR A 247 7.76 10.09 14.94
N LEU A 248 9.05 9.85 14.72
CA LEU A 248 10.09 10.12 15.70
C LEU A 248 10.15 11.60 16.06
N ARG A 249 10.08 12.49 15.06
CA ARG A 249 10.06 13.94 15.26
C ARG A 249 8.83 14.36 16.08
N HIS A 250 7.65 13.84 15.78
CA HIS A 250 6.44 14.11 16.57
C HIS A 250 6.53 13.60 18.01
N GLU A 251 7.10 12.41 18.21
CA GLU A 251 7.32 11.84 19.54
C GLU A 251 8.34 12.67 20.35
N LEU A 252 9.37 13.20 19.68
CA LEU A 252 10.35 14.09 20.31
C LEU A 252 9.73 15.42 20.72
N TYR A 253 8.87 16.02 19.89
CA TYR A 253 8.10 17.20 20.30
C TYR A 253 7.24 16.91 21.54
N GLU A 254 6.48 15.81 21.54
CA GLU A 254 5.64 15.45 22.69
C GLU A 254 6.48 15.24 23.95
N LYS A 255 7.58 14.49 23.86
CA LYS A 255 8.46 14.19 25.00
C LYS A 255 9.18 15.43 25.51
N TYR A 256 9.69 16.28 24.63
CA TYR A 256 10.42 17.48 25.02
C TYR A 256 9.50 18.50 25.70
N HIS A 257 8.33 18.76 25.11
CA HIS A 257 7.41 19.77 25.61
C HIS A 257 6.56 19.29 26.78
N PHE A 258 6.22 17.99 26.86
CA PHE A 258 5.25 17.49 27.84
C PHE A 258 5.74 16.30 28.67
N GLY A 259 6.94 15.77 28.43
CA GLY A 259 7.50 14.64 29.18
C GLY A 259 8.23 15.03 30.46
N GLY A 260 8.53 16.33 30.64
CA GLY A 260 9.17 16.87 31.84
C GLY A 260 8.21 17.11 33.01
N PRO A 261 8.75 17.48 34.19
CA PRO A 261 7.92 17.92 35.32
C PRO A 261 7.20 19.25 35.03
N GLU A 262 7.75 20.06 34.12
CA GLU A 262 7.14 21.27 33.60
C GLU A 262 6.64 20.99 32.18
N GLN A 263 5.37 21.32 31.94
CA GLN A 263 4.80 21.30 30.58
C GLN A 263 5.07 22.65 29.93
N ILE A 264 5.70 22.62 28.76
CA ILE A 264 6.10 23.80 28.00
C ILE A 264 5.16 23.92 26.79
N PRO A 265 4.20 24.85 26.81
CA PRO A 265 3.34 25.08 25.66
C PRO A 265 4.17 25.42 24.42
N PHE A 266 3.71 24.97 23.26
CA PHE A 266 4.35 25.31 21.97
C PHE A 266 3.32 25.39 20.86
N ALA A 267 3.63 26.19 19.84
CA ALA A 267 2.85 26.29 18.61
C ALA A 267 3.27 25.21 17.61
N CYS A 268 2.34 24.82 16.75
CA CYS A 268 2.62 23.90 15.65
C CYS A 268 3.84 24.36 14.84
N PRO A 269 4.82 23.48 14.55
CA PRO A 269 6.00 23.85 13.77
C PRO A 269 5.70 24.25 12.31
N ARG A 270 4.48 24.01 11.82
CA ARG A 270 4.05 24.34 10.45
C ARG A 270 3.77 25.84 10.32
N ASN A 271 4.38 26.49 9.33
CA ASN A 271 4.32 27.95 9.16
C ASN A 271 2.90 28.52 8.89
N ASP A 272 1.96 27.69 8.48
CA ASP A 272 0.55 28.02 8.22
C ASP A 272 -0.39 27.38 9.27
N CYS A 273 0.12 26.99 10.43
CA CYS A 273 -0.66 26.46 11.56
C CYS A 273 -0.34 27.22 12.85
N ASP A 274 -1.26 28.10 13.27
CA ASP A 274 -1.10 28.93 14.47
C ASP A 274 -1.62 28.24 15.76
N ILE A 275 -1.88 26.93 15.73
CA ILE A 275 -2.43 26.21 16.88
C ILE A 275 -1.35 26.04 17.96
N GLU A 276 -1.65 26.47 19.18
CA GLU A 276 -0.81 26.27 20.36
C GLU A 276 -1.33 25.10 21.20
N PHE A 277 -0.41 24.24 21.63
CA PHE A 277 -0.68 23.07 22.47
C PHE A 277 -0.17 23.31 23.88
N LYS A 278 -1.04 23.10 24.88
CA LYS A 278 -0.70 23.19 26.30
C LYS A 278 -0.51 21.82 26.92
N THR A 279 -1.03 20.78 26.27
CA THR A 279 -0.94 19.40 26.74
C THR A 279 -0.55 18.42 25.63
N ALA A 280 0.03 17.28 26.02
CA ALA A 280 0.33 16.18 25.10
C ALA A 280 -0.91 15.63 24.38
N ALA A 281 -2.08 15.69 25.03
CA ALA A 281 -3.32 15.23 24.42
C ALA A 281 -3.76 16.14 23.27
N GLU A 282 -3.71 17.47 23.45
CA GLU A 282 -4.02 18.43 22.38
C GLU A 282 -3.10 18.28 21.17
N TRP A 283 -1.79 18.04 21.42
CA TRP A 283 -0.83 17.75 20.35
C TRP A 283 -1.15 16.46 19.60
N ARG A 284 -1.40 15.35 20.31
CA ARG A 284 -1.75 14.07 19.68
C ARG A 284 -3.06 14.15 18.90
N ASP A 285 -4.06 14.81 19.45
CA ASP A 285 -5.35 15.00 18.77
C ASP A 285 -5.18 15.85 17.51
N HIS A 286 -4.36 16.90 17.56
CA HIS A 286 -4.00 17.67 16.37
C HIS A 286 -3.30 16.82 15.32
N MET A 287 -2.27 16.06 15.71
CA MET A 287 -1.56 15.18 14.78
C MET A 287 -2.50 14.14 14.15
N ASN A 288 -3.36 13.48 14.95
CA ASN A 288 -4.29 12.46 14.44
C ASN A 288 -5.39 13.05 13.54
N THR A 289 -5.88 14.25 13.86
CA THR A 289 -6.94 14.91 13.08
C THR A 289 -6.43 15.40 11.74
N TYR A 290 -5.17 15.83 11.68
CA TYR A 290 -4.59 16.49 10.51
C TYR A 290 -3.56 15.65 9.74
N GLN A 291 -3.14 14.48 10.25
CA GLN A 291 -2.23 13.51 9.60
C GLN A 291 -2.68 13.13 8.19
N TYR A 292 -3.98 13.15 7.90
CA TYR A 292 -4.47 12.69 6.61
C TYR A 292 -4.63 13.77 5.54
N GLN A 293 -4.48 15.07 5.88
CA GLN A 293 -4.84 16.11 4.92
C GLN A 293 -3.75 17.11 4.55
N ASP A 294 -2.78 17.51 5.38
CA ASP A 294 -1.70 18.41 4.91
C ASP A 294 -0.56 18.66 5.93
N HIS A 295 -0.57 18.10 7.15
CA HIS A 295 0.48 18.41 8.16
C HIS A 295 1.75 17.56 8.00
N ASP A 296 1.67 16.44 7.28
CA ASP A 296 2.82 15.61 6.93
C ASP A 296 3.69 16.23 5.81
N ARG A 297 3.25 17.33 5.19
CA ARG A 297 4.09 18.09 4.26
C ARG A 297 5.00 19.05 5.00
N LEU A 298 6.08 18.50 5.53
CA LEU A 298 7.18 19.26 6.09
C LEU A 298 8.09 19.91 5.05
N VAL A 299 7.61 20.09 3.81
CA VAL A 299 8.47 20.53 2.71
C VAL A 299 7.80 21.56 1.83
N GLU A 300 7.64 22.77 2.37
CA GLU A 300 8.22 23.86 1.59
C GLU A 300 9.72 23.74 1.80
N ILE A 301 10.42 23.08 0.86
CA ILE A 301 11.86 23.31 0.71
C ILE A 301 11.97 24.83 0.69
N GLY A 302 12.63 25.41 1.70
CA GLY A 302 13.04 26.80 1.61
C GLY A 302 13.80 26.97 0.29
N LYS A 303 13.88 28.17 -0.28
CA LYS A 303 14.57 28.37 -1.58
C LYS A 303 16.01 27.81 -1.65
N ASP A 304 16.59 27.41 -0.52
CA ASP A 304 17.89 26.82 -0.31
C ASP A 304 17.91 25.27 -0.18
N GLY A 305 16.78 24.56 -0.32
CA GLY A 305 16.75 23.10 -0.16
C GLY A 305 16.62 22.64 1.28
N ARG A 306 16.52 23.54 2.27
CA ARG A 306 16.43 23.19 3.68
C ARG A 306 14.98 23.17 4.15
N LEU A 307 14.70 22.24 5.05
CA LEU A 307 13.44 22.17 5.77
C LEU A 307 13.42 23.34 6.76
N ASP A 308 12.60 24.36 6.50
CA ASP A 308 12.45 25.52 7.39
C ASP A 308 11.51 25.15 8.55
N TYR A 309 11.97 24.24 9.40
CA TYR A 309 11.39 24.11 10.72
C TYR A 309 11.82 25.34 11.51
N THR A 310 10.86 26.12 12.01
CA THR A 310 11.12 26.96 13.17
C THR A 310 11.31 26.04 14.37
N SER A 311 12.46 25.38 14.46
CA SER A 311 12.64 24.30 15.41
C SER A 311 12.35 24.79 16.83
N ARG A 312 11.44 24.07 17.49
CA ARG A 312 11.13 24.25 18.91
C ARG A 312 11.86 23.24 19.79
N LEU A 313 12.67 22.37 19.19
CA LEU A 313 13.54 21.43 19.88
C LEU A 313 14.91 22.09 20.17
N PRO A 314 15.65 21.58 21.18
CA PRO A 314 17.05 21.94 21.36
C PRO A 314 17.87 21.67 20.10
N ALA A 315 18.84 22.54 19.82
CA ALA A 315 19.68 22.47 18.62
C ALA A 315 20.35 21.10 18.47
N GLU A 316 20.79 20.49 19.57
CA GLU A 316 21.46 19.19 19.55
C GLU A 316 20.53 18.04 19.08
N ILE A 317 19.23 18.14 19.41
CA ILE A 317 18.23 17.15 18.98
C ILE A 317 17.93 17.35 17.49
N GLU A 318 17.77 18.60 17.04
CA GLU A 318 17.56 18.89 15.62
C GLU A 318 18.74 18.48 14.75
N ASP A 319 19.96 18.80 15.17
CA ASP A 319 21.16 18.42 14.42
C ASP A 319 21.22 16.89 14.24
N THR A 320 20.78 16.14 15.25
CA THR A 320 20.68 14.67 15.18
C THR A 320 19.59 14.22 14.19
N LEU A 321 18.40 14.85 14.22
CA LEU A 321 17.32 14.53 13.28
C LEU A 321 17.69 14.85 11.84
N ILE A 322 18.26 16.04 11.59
CA ILE A 322 18.73 16.49 10.27
C ILE A 322 19.82 15.54 9.75
N ALA A 323 20.78 15.15 10.60
CA ALA A 323 21.81 14.20 10.20
C ALA A 323 21.21 12.85 9.79
N LYS A 324 20.16 12.39 10.49
CA LYS A 324 19.48 11.13 10.17
C LYS A 324 18.62 11.22 8.91
N GLU A 325 17.92 12.33 8.69
CA GLU A 325 17.19 12.61 7.46
C GLU A 325 18.15 12.63 6.26
N LEU A 326 19.31 13.29 6.39
CA LEU A 326 20.34 13.31 5.35
C LEU A 326 20.88 11.90 5.05
N GLU A 327 21.10 11.07 6.07
CA GLU A 327 21.52 9.67 5.89
C GLU A 327 20.49 8.86 5.09
N ILE A 328 19.20 9.03 5.39
CA ILE A 328 18.10 8.37 4.67
C ILE A 328 18.04 8.85 3.22
N ASP A 329 18.16 10.16 2.99
CA ASP A 329 18.19 10.76 1.65
C ASP A 329 19.37 10.25 0.81
N GLU A 330 20.57 10.18 1.40
CA GLU A 330 21.76 9.64 0.73
C GLU A 330 21.61 8.14 0.44
N ALA A 331 21.01 7.37 1.35
CA ALA A 331 20.72 5.96 1.13
C ALA A 331 19.69 5.76 0.01
N MET A 332 18.64 6.61 -0.04
CA MET A 332 17.65 6.60 -1.12
C MET A 332 18.29 6.95 -2.47
N LYS A 333 19.11 8.01 -2.53
CA LYS A 333 19.85 8.39 -3.74
C LYS A 333 20.75 7.26 -4.22
N ARG A 334 21.53 6.63 -3.32
CA ARG A 334 22.36 5.47 -3.65
C ARG A 334 21.52 4.32 -4.21
N SER A 335 20.39 3.98 -3.59
CA SER A 335 19.53 2.91 -4.08
C SER A 335 18.94 3.19 -5.47
N VAL A 336 18.55 4.43 -5.75
CA VAL A 336 18.11 4.83 -7.10
C VAL A 336 19.25 4.69 -8.12
N CYS A 337 20.46 5.13 -7.77
CA CYS A 337 21.63 4.99 -8.63
C CYS A 337 22.01 3.52 -8.89
N GLU A 338 22.03 2.68 -7.85
CA GLU A 338 22.27 1.24 -7.98
C GLU A 338 21.25 0.59 -8.91
N LYS A 339 19.99 0.99 -8.80
CA LYS A 339 18.91 0.52 -9.68
C LYS A 339 19.12 0.92 -11.13
N ILE A 340 19.53 2.17 -11.38
CA ILE A 340 19.87 2.64 -12.73
C ILE A 340 21.05 1.83 -13.29
N GLN A 341 22.10 1.62 -12.51
CA GLN A 341 23.26 0.80 -12.91
C GLN A 341 22.85 -0.65 -13.22
N LEU A 342 21.96 -1.24 -12.42
CA LEU A 342 21.43 -2.58 -12.66
C LEU A 342 20.64 -2.68 -13.97
N VAL A 343 19.81 -1.67 -14.27
CA VAL A 343 19.11 -1.59 -15.55
C VAL A 343 20.09 -1.48 -16.72
N GLU A 344 21.16 -0.69 -16.57
CA GLU A 344 22.21 -0.58 -17.59
C GLU A 344 22.98 -1.88 -17.80
N LEU A 345 23.31 -2.59 -16.72
CA LEU A 345 24.00 -3.89 -16.76
C LEU A 345 23.15 -4.99 -17.38
N TYR A 346 21.84 -4.97 -17.17
CA TYR A 346 20.91 -5.94 -17.73
C TYR A 346 20.77 -5.76 -19.25
N GLY A 347 20.72 -4.53 -19.74
CA GLY A 347 20.60 -4.24 -21.17
C GLY A 347 19.17 -4.38 -21.70
N GLU A 348 19.01 -4.08 -22.99
CA GLU A 348 17.70 -3.97 -23.66
C GLU A 348 17.03 -5.34 -23.84
N LYS A 349 15.69 -5.34 -23.94
CA LYS A 349 14.91 -6.55 -24.25
C LYS A 349 15.39 -7.21 -25.54
N GLY A 350 15.75 -8.49 -25.44
CA GLY A 350 16.26 -9.29 -26.56
C GLY A 350 17.74 -9.03 -26.91
N SER A 351 18.43 -8.13 -26.20
CA SER A 351 19.86 -7.91 -26.39
C SER A 351 20.69 -9.13 -25.93
N GLU A 352 21.88 -9.29 -26.52
CA GLU A 352 22.83 -10.30 -26.07
C GLU A 352 23.28 -10.05 -24.62
N GLN A 353 23.41 -8.78 -24.23
CA GLN A 353 23.72 -8.38 -22.86
C GLN A 353 22.70 -8.92 -21.85
N ARG A 354 21.40 -8.79 -22.15
CA ARG A 354 20.32 -9.33 -21.31
C ARG A 354 20.38 -10.84 -21.19
N ARG A 355 20.62 -11.54 -22.30
CA ARG A 355 20.78 -12.99 -22.29
C ARG A 355 21.95 -13.42 -21.40
N LEU A 356 23.10 -12.75 -21.51
CA LEU A 356 24.28 -13.04 -20.68
C LEU A 356 24.03 -12.76 -19.21
N TYR A 357 23.36 -11.65 -18.87
CA TYR A 357 22.99 -11.35 -17.50
C TYR A 357 22.03 -12.41 -16.93
N GLU A 358 20.98 -12.79 -17.66
CA GLU A 358 20.03 -13.83 -17.25
C GLU A 358 20.74 -15.17 -16.99
N GLU A 359 21.69 -15.55 -17.85
CA GLU A 359 22.53 -16.74 -17.67
C GLU A 359 23.38 -16.65 -16.40
N GLN A 360 24.05 -15.52 -16.15
CA GLN A 360 24.84 -15.31 -14.94
C GLN A 360 23.99 -15.33 -13.66
N PHE A 361 22.82 -14.69 -13.70
CA PHE A 361 21.90 -14.66 -12.56
C PHE A 361 21.35 -16.07 -12.25
N LEU A 362 21.01 -16.86 -13.27
CA LEU A 362 20.62 -18.26 -13.08
C LEU A 362 21.76 -19.11 -12.49
N ASP A 363 23.01 -18.86 -12.91
CA ASP A 363 24.17 -19.52 -12.32
C ASP A 363 24.35 -19.14 -10.83
N GLN A 364 24.14 -17.88 -10.46
CA GLN A 364 24.13 -17.46 -9.05
C GLN A 364 23.05 -18.18 -8.26
N LEU A 365 21.82 -18.24 -8.78
CA LEU A 365 20.70 -18.94 -8.12
C LEU A 365 20.97 -20.43 -7.92
N LYS A 366 21.72 -21.08 -8.83
CA LYS A 366 22.12 -22.48 -8.70
C LYS A 366 22.99 -22.73 -7.47
N HIS A 367 23.78 -21.74 -7.07
CA HIS A 367 24.69 -21.83 -5.93
C HIS A 367 24.06 -21.33 -4.61
N ASP A 368 22.95 -20.58 -4.69
CA ASP A 368 22.24 -20.07 -3.51
C ASP A 368 21.61 -21.23 -2.70
N PRO A 369 21.99 -21.41 -1.41
CA PRO A 369 21.39 -22.41 -0.52
C PRO A 369 19.86 -22.36 -0.44
N ALA A 370 19.25 -21.19 -0.61
CA ALA A 370 17.80 -21.01 -0.59
C ALA A 370 17.11 -21.57 -1.85
N CYS A 371 17.85 -21.78 -2.95
CA CYS A 371 17.33 -22.23 -4.23
C CYS A 371 17.71 -23.68 -4.59
N LYS A 372 18.52 -24.36 -3.77
CA LYS A 372 19.03 -25.73 -4.04
C LYS A 372 17.97 -26.81 -4.25
N SER A 373 16.72 -26.57 -3.85
CA SER A 373 15.63 -27.55 -3.98
C SER A 373 14.72 -27.34 -5.20
N GLN A 374 15.03 -26.38 -6.09
CA GLN A 374 14.22 -26.12 -7.28
C GLN A 374 14.87 -26.71 -8.53
N ASP A 375 14.19 -27.69 -9.13
CA ASP A 375 14.59 -28.30 -10.41
C ASP A 375 14.48 -27.32 -11.60
N ASP A 376 13.65 -26.27 -11.46
CA ASP A 376 13.44 -25.22 -12.45
C ASP A 376 13.77 -23.83 -11.88
N LEU A 377 15.01 -23.39 -12.09
CA LEU A 377 15.47 -22.07 -11.67
C LEU A 377 14.83 -20.93 -12.48
N LYS A 378 14.39 -21.18 -13.72
CA LYS A 378 13.66 -20.17 -14.53
C LYS A 378 12.23 -20.01 -14.02
N GLY A 379 11.62 -21.08 -13.53
CA GLY A 379 10.33 -21.05 -12.82
C GLY A 379 10.41 -20.49 -11.40
N SER A 380 11.62 -20.26 -10.87
CA SER A 380 11.80 -19.73 -9.52
C SER A 380 11.10 -18.37 -9.35
N VAL A 381 10.66 -18.10 -8.12
CA VAL A 381 10.01 -16.82 -7.78
C VAL A 381 10.99 -15.66 -7.98
N LEU A 382 12.27 -15.87 -7.70
CA LEU A 382 13.31 -14.85 -7.84
C LEU A 382 13.56 -14.50 -9.32
N PHE A 383 13.71 -15.49 -10.20
CA PHE A 383 13.89 -15.24 -11.63
C PHE A 383 12.66 -14.59 -12.26
N ARG A 384 11.45 -15.06 -11.95
CA ARG A 384 10.22 -14.41 -12.44
C ARG A 384 10.05 -13.00 -11.90
N ARG A 385 10.50 -12.74 -10.67
CA ARG A 385 10.49 -11.39 -10.11
C ARG A 385 11.45 -10.46 -10.86
N LEU A 386 12.66 -10.96 -11.16
CA LEU A 386 13.63 -10.28 -12.03
C LEU A 386 12.97 -9.95 -13.38
N GLN A 387 12.40 -10.94 -14.08
CA GLN A 387 11.76 -10.67 -15.37
C GLN A 387 10.63 -9.63 -15.28
N TRP A 388 9.78 -9.71 -14.24
CA TRP A 388 8.68 -8.77 -14.03
C TRP A 388 9.13 -7.33 -13.76
N GLU A 389 10.12 -7.13 -12.87
CA GLU A 389 10.62 -5.79 -12.55
C GLU A 389 11.22 -5.13 -13.80
N TRP A 390 11.94 -5.88 -14.63
CA TRP A 390 12.61 -5.33 -15.81
C TRP A 390 11.68 -5.14 -17.01
N ASP A 391 10.72 -6.04 -17.25
CA ASP A 391 9.70 -5.81 -18.29
C ASP A 391 8.89 -4.54 -18.01
N ARG A 392 8.61 -4.26 -16.73
CA ARG A 392 7.99 -3.00 -16.29
C ARG A 392 8.88 -1.77 -16.62
N TYR A 393 10.20 -1.90 -16.54
CA TYR A 393 11.12 -0.81 -16.93
C TYR A 393 11.08 -0.53 -18.43
N ASP A 394 11.11 -1.58 -19.25
CA ASP A 394 11.01 -1.44 -20.71
C ASP A 394 9.70 -0.73 -21.12
N GLU A 395 8.59 -1.07 -20.46
CA GLU A 395 7.27 -0.46 -20.70
C GLU A 395 7.17 1.02 -20.32
N THR A 396 7.90 1.44 -19.27
CA THR A 396 7.92 2.86 -18.87
C THR A 396 8.66 3.76 -19.85
N GLY A 397 9.34 3.18 -20.85
CA GLY A 397 9.90 3.92 -21.98
C GLY A 397 10.94 4.96 -21.55
N VAL A 398 11.62 4.76 -20.42
CA VAL A 398 12.76 5.58 -20.00
C VAL A 398 13.88 5.39 -21.03
N LYS A 399 13.70 6.02 -22.19
CA LYS A 399 14.68 6.05 -23.26
C LYS A 399 15.88 6.74 -22.65
N ARG A 400 17.03 6.06 -22.69
CA ARG A 400 18.33 6.69 -22.44
C ARG A 400 18.31 7.99 -23.22
N GLY A 401 18.31 9.12 -22.51
CA GLY A 401 18.36 10.43 -23.16
C GLY A 401 19.49 10.38 -24.18
N ASP A 402 19.19 10.71 -25.43
CA ASP A 402 20.12 10.65 -26.55
C ASP A 402 21.39 11.42 -26.19
N ARG A 403 22.41 10.72 -25.65
CA ARG A 403 23.77 11.27 -25.46
C ARG A 403 24.51 11.39 -26.80
N SER A 404 23.80 11.20 -27.91
CA SER A 404 24.29 11.16 -29.29
C SER A 404 24.53 12.55 -29.90
N SER A 405 24.22 13.66 -29.22
CA SER A 405 24.30 15.02 -29.79
C SER A 405 25.20 15.99 -29.01
N ALA A 406 26.40 15.54 -28.64
CA ALA A 406 27.53 16.43 -28.34
C ALA A 406 28.71 16.00 -29.22
N GLY A 407 28.68 16.47 -30.47
CA GLY A 407 29.79 16.40 -31.43
C GLY A 407 30.29 17.80 -31.73
#